data_AF-A0A9P7GEK9-F1
#
_entry.id   AF-A0A9P7GEK9-F1
#
_cell.length_a   1.000
_cell.length_b   1.000
_cell.length_c   1.000
_cell.angle_alpha   90.00
_cell.angle_beta   90.00
_cell.angle_gamma   90.00
#
_symmetry.space_group_name_H-M   'P 1'
#
loop_
_entity.id
_entity.type
_entity.pdbx_description
1 polymer ?
#
loop_
_entity_poly.entity_id
_entity_poly.type
_entity_poly.pdbx_seq_one_letter_code
_entity_poly.pdbx_strand_id
1 'polypeptide(L)'
;MKFSLFTALALVGSANAHFRLLFPEPRGQFVADNEPQYCGGYTQVTQNRTTFPLSGGFFTIKSGHPDFTAGVIISTLQNPISFDNFTVNGKQQIASAYAKNANAGTFCLPLDLAASGVAGVKDGANVTIQIVYAGGDGNLYQCADLTLSSNFTIPNNVTCHNETAEAHHGGSETSSGASPSPTNGALSPAHAIAGYSAVLLGFVGVAALLV
;
A
#
# COMPACT_ATOMS: atom_id res chain seq x y z
N MET A 1 46.46 5.81 -31.54
CA MET A 1 45.83 4.75 -30.73
C MET A 1 44.43 5.25 -30.36
N LYS A 2 43.37 4.65 -30.90
CA LYS A 2 41.97 5.08 -30.65
C LYS A 2 41.39 4.17 -29.57
N PHE A 3 41.28 4.67 -28.34
CA PHE A 3 40.56 3.97 -27.28
C PHE A 3 39.07 4.29 -27.41
N SER A 4 38.28 3.25 -27.68
CA SER A 4 36.83 3.31 -27.80
C SER A 4 36.20 3.47 -26.41
N LEU A 5 35.37 4.49 -26.24
CA LEU A 5 34.66 4.79 -24.99
C LEU A 5 33.40 3.91 -24.92
N PHE A 6 33.40 2.88 -24.08
CA PHE A 6 32.19 2.11 -23.76
C PHE A 6 31.36 2.89 -22.73
N THR A 7 30.27 3.53 -23.16
CA THR A 7 29.28 4.13 -22.26
C THR A 7 28.37 3.04 -21.72
N ALA A 8 28.58 2.62 -20.47
CA ALA A 8 27.65 1.76 -19.75
C ALA A 8 26.42 2.58 -19.33
N LEU A 9 25.26 2.32 -19.96
CA LEU A 9 24.00 2.95 -19.59
C LEU A 9 23.45 2.23 -18.34
N ALA A 10 23.67 2.80 -17.16
CA ALA A 10 23.11 2.28 -15.92
C ALA A 10 21.58 2.49 -15.93
N LEU A 11 20.82 1.40 -15.92
CA LEU A 11 19.37 1.43 -15.73
C LEU A 11 19.11 1.76 -14.25
N VAL A 12 18.81 3.02 -13.94
CA VAL A 12 18.33 3.40 -12.61
C VAL A 12 16.87 2.98 -12.52
N GLY A 13 16.60 1.82 -11.92
CA GLY A 13 15.24 1.43 -11.56
C GLY A 13 14.74 2.28 -10.40
N SER A 14 13.64 3.01 -10.58
CA SER A 14 12.94 3.66 -9.49
C SER A 14 12.25 2.58 -8.64
N ALA A 15 12.80 2.33 -7.46
CA ALA A 15 12.10 1.54 -6.44
C ALA A 15 10.91 2.36 -5.91
N ASN A 16 9.72 1.78 -5.93
CA ASN A 16 8.48 2.47 -5.57
C ASN A 16 8.04 1.98 -4.18
N ALA A 17 8.15 2.83 -3.15
CA ALA A 17 8.00 2.52 -1.74
C ALA A 17 6.55 2.55 -1.26
N HIS A 18 5.68 1.80 -1.92
CA HIS A 18 4.24 1.81 -1.66
C HIS A 18 3.83 1.02 -0.41
N PHE A 19 2.63 1.32 0.10
CA PHE A 19 2.02 0.59 1.20
C PHE A 19 0.60 0.13 0.90
N ARG A 20 0.06 -0.77 1.73
CA ARG A 20 -1.35 -1.21 1.68
C ARG A 20 -1.93 -1.05 3.08
N LEU A 21 -3.05 -0.35 3.22
CA LEU A 21 -3.84 -0.36 4.45
C LEU A 21 -4.62 -1.68 4.52
N LEU A 22 -4.40 -2.45 5.59
CA LEU A 22 -5.04 -3.75 5.81
C LEU A 22 -6.18 -3.68 6.83
N PHE A 23 -6.04 -2.81 7.83
CA PHE A 23 -7.07 -2.56 8.84
C PHE A 23 -6.93 -1.11 9.37
N PRO A 24 -8.04 -0.36 9.58
CA PRO A 24 -9.42 -0.67 9.18
C PRO A 24 -9.59 -0.87 7.67
N GLU A 25 -10.80 -1.24 7.23
CA GLU A 25 -11.06 -1.44 5.80
C GLU A 25 -10.74 -0.15 5.01
N PRO A 26 -9.87 -0.24 3.97
CA PRO A 26 -9.54 0.92 3.15
C PRO A 26 -10.76 1.37 2.34
N ARG A 27 -10.85 2.67 2.08
CA ARG A 27 -11.93 3.31 1.31
C ARG A 27 -12.12 2.70 -0.09
N GLY A 28 -11.05 2.14 -0.67
CA GLY A 28 -11.11 1.47 -1.96
C GLY A 28 -9.94 0.52 -2.16
N GLN A 29 -9.97 -0.21 -3.28
CA GLN A 29 -8.89 -1.12 -3.67
C GLN A 29 -7.56 -0.37 -3.82
N PHE A 30 -6.48 -1.02 -3.41
CA PHE A 30 -5.14 -0.47 -3.59
C PHE A 30 -4.80 -0.35 -5.09
N VAL A 31 -4.43 0.85 -5.52
CA VAL A 31 -3.87 1.14 -6.85
C VAL A 31 -2.62 1.96 -6.63
N ALA A 32 -1.47 1.36 -6.91
CA ALA A 32 -0.17 1.94 -6.57
C ALA A 32 -0.02 3.37 -7.10
N ASP A 33 -0.22 3.55 -8.41
CA ASP A 33 -0.05 4.84 -9.09
C ASP A 33 -0.95 5.96 -8.56
N ASN A 34 -2.04 5.61 -7.85
CA ASN A 34 -2.95 6.59 -7.26
C ASN A 34 -2.62 6.92 -5.81
N GLU A 35 -1.75 6.17 -5.13
CA GLU A 35 -1.38 6.43 -3.72
C GLU A 35 -0.90 7.87 -3.46
N PRO A 36 -0.18 8.56 -4.36
CA PRO A 36 0.19 9.96 -4.15
C PRO A 36 -1.00 10.93 -4.12
N GLN A 37 -2.18 10.51 -4.58
CA GLN A 37 -3.39 11.32 -4.62
C GLN A 37 -4.13 11.27 -3.28
N TYR A 38 -5.01 12.25 -3.06
CA TYR A 38 -5.90 12.26 -1.90
C TYR A 38 -6.63 10.92 -1.73
N CYS A 39 -6.46 10.29 -0.56
CA CYS A 39 -7.05 8.98 -0.24
C CYS A 39 -6.81 7.91 -1.33
N GLY A 40 -5.66 7.90 -2.00
CA GLY A 40 -5.37 6.92 -3.05
C GLY A 40 -6.24 7.10 -4.29
N GLY A 41 -6.71 8.32 -4.56
CA GLY A 41 -7.61 8.66 -5.67
C GLY A 41 -9.10 8.55 -5.34
N TYR A 42 -9.47 8.01 -4.18
CA TYR A 42 -10.87 7.85 -3.75
C TYR A 42 -11.38 9.11 -3.05
N THR A 43 -11.97 10.03 -3.82
CA THR A 43 -12.43 11.33 -3.29
C THR A 43 -13.69 11.23 -2.44
N GLN A 44 -14.61 10.30 -2.73
CA GLN A 44 -15.86 10.15 -2.00
C GLN A 44 -15.73 9.15 -0.85
N VAL A 45 -16.35 9.47 0.29
CA VAL A 45 -16.46 8.54 1.43
C VAL A 45 -17.24 7.29 1.05
N THR A 46 -16.93 6.17 1.72
CA THR A 46 -17.78 4.99 1.67
C THR A 46 -19.09 5.23 2.44
N GLN A 47 -20.16 4.52 2.02
CA GLN A 47 -21.42 4.49 2.77
C GLN A 47 -21.37 3.48 3.93
N ASN A 48 -20.59 2.40 3.78
CA ASN A 48 -20.42 1.35 4.78
C ASN A 48 -19.17 1.62 5.62
N ARG A 49 -19.27 2.54 6.57
CA ARG A 49 -18.15 2.90 7.45
C ARG A 49 -17.80 1.76 8.40
N THR A 50 -16.50 1.56 8.64
CA THR A 50 -16.04 0.59 9.64
C THR A 50 -16.34 1.12 11.04
N THR A 51 -17.01 0.32 11.88
CA THR A 51 -17.11 0.68 13.30
C THR A 51 -15.73 0.54 13.95
N PHE A 52 -15.28 1.56 14.68
CA PHE A 52 -13.93 1.62 15.23
C PHE A 52 -13.95 2.12 16.69
N PRO A 53 -13.10 1.57 17.58
CA PRO A 53 -13.12 1.97 18.98
C PRO A 53 -12.54 3.38 19.16
N LEU A 54 -13.01 4.11 20.16
CA LEU A 54 -12.41 5.40 20.53
C LEU A 54 -10.99 5.24 21.11
N SER A 55 -10.77 4.17 21.88
CA SER A 55 -9.49 3.88 22.55
C SER A 55 -9.11 2.42 22.38
N GLY A 56 -7.81 2.11 22.51
CA GLY A 56 -7.30 0.75 22.30
C GLY A 56 -7.42 0.25 20.85
N GLY A 57 -7.63 1.16 19.90
CA GLY A 57 -7.62 0.86 18.48
C GLY A 57 -6.21 0.69 17.92
N PHE A 58 -6.14 0.19 16.70
CA PHE A 58 -4.90 0.10 15.92
C PHE A 58 -5.21 0.21 14.43
N PHE A 59 -4.17 0.47 13.64
CA PHE A 59 -4.21 0.29 12.19
C PHE A 59 -3.06 -0.62 11.76
N THR A 60 -3.26 -1.33 10.65
CA THR A 60 -2.27 -2.25 10.10
C THR A 60 -1.97 -1.88 8.68
N ILE A 61 -0.69 -1.70 8.36
CA ILE A 61 -0.20 -1.47 7.01
C ILE A 61 0.73 -2.61 6.59
N LYS A 62 0.81 -2.86 5.30
CA LYS A 62 1.89 -3.65 4.70
C LYS A 62 2.73 -2.75 3.81
N SER A 63 4.01 -2.60 4.14
CA SER A 63 4.98 -1.89 3.33
C SER A 63 5.79 -2.87 2.48
N GLY A 64 5.97 -2.54 1.20
CA GLY A 64 6.89 -3.26 0.31
C GLY A 64 8.36 -2.86 0.48
N HIS A 65 8.63 -1.74 1.17
CA HIS A 65 9.97 -1.16 1.27
C HIS A 65 10.37 -0.84 2.72
N PRO A 66 11.66 -1.00 3.07
CA PRO A 66 12.19 -0.58 4.36
C PRO A 66 12.27 0.95 4.45
N ASP A 67 12.71 1.44 5.62
CA ASP A 67 13.04 2.86 5.85
C ASP A 67 11.90 3.86 5.60
N PHE A 68 10.68 3.49 5.99
CA PHE A 68 9.53 4.38 5.85
C PHE A 68 9.16 5.13 7.12
N THR A 69 8.39 6.21 6.98
CA THR A 69 7.72 6.91 8.07
C THR A 69 6.22 6.89 7.83
N ALA A 70 5.43 6.57 8.85
CA ALA A 70 3.97 6.58 8.75
C ALA A 70 3.34 7.30 9.95
N GLY A 71 2.24 7.99 9.72
CA GLY A 71 1.41 8.65 10.73
C GLY A 71 -0.05 8.70 10.29
N VAL A 72 -0.91 9.24 11.14
CA VAL A 72 -2.36 9.31 10.86
C VAL A 72 -2.87 10.70 11.08
N ILE A 73 -3.60 11.20 10.08
CA ILE A 73 -4.37 12.43 10.16
C ILE A 73 -5.86 12.09 10.10
N ILE A 74 -6.70 12.92 10.69
CA ILE A 74 -8.14 12.65 10.82
C ILE A 74 -8.99 13.84 10.39
N SER A 75 -10.12 13.56 9.76
CA SER A 75 -11.18 14.53 9.51
C SER A 75 -12.42 14.11 10.29
N THR A 76 -13.03 15.06 11.00
CA THR A 76 -14.33 14.88 11.67
C THR A 76 -15.50 15.42 10.84
N LEU A 77 -15.24 15.77 9.58
CA LEU A 77 -16.29 16.11 8.61
C LEU A 77 -16.99 14.84 8.17
N GLN A 78 -18.29 14.95 7.87
CA GLN A 78 -19.08 13.83 7.38
C GLN A 78 -18.59 13.34 6.01
N ASN A 79 -18.22 14.25 5.10
CA ASN A 79 -17.83 13.91 3.73
C ASN A 79 -16.56 14.67 3.31
N PRO A 80 -15.37 14.35 3.86
CA PRO A 80 -14.13 14.95 3.40
C PRO A 80 -13.79 14.47 1.99
N ILE A 81 -13.41 15.40 1.12
CA ILE A 81 -13.12 15.18 -0.30
C ILE A 81 -11.74 15.68 -0.75
N SER A 82 -10.98 16.32 0.14
CA SER A 82 -9.66 16.87 -0.15
C SER A 82 -8.75 16.89 1.09
N PHE A 83 -7.45 17.14 0.89
CA PHE A 83 -6.48 17.28 1.99
C PHE A 83 -6.83 18.42 2.96
N ASP A 84 -7.42 19.51 2.47
CA ASP A 84 -7.81 20.66 3.30
C ASP A 84 -8.83 20.28 4.38
N ASN A 85 -9.63 19.24 4.14
CA ASN A 85 -10.62 18.73 5.10
C ASN A 85 -10.00 18.04 6.33
N PHE A 86 -8.69 17.87 6.36
CA PHE A 86 -7.92 17.34 7.49
C PHE A 86 -7.18 18.46 8.26
N THR A 87 -7.49 19.72 7.95
CA THR A 87 -6.87 20.90 8.56
C THR A 87 -7.94 21.78 9.19
N VAL A 88 -7.70 22.23 10.42
CA VAL A 88 -8.55 23.19 11.14
C VAL A 88 -7.68 24.35 11.60
N ASN A 89 -8.08 25.58 11.26
CA ASN A 89 -7.32 26.81 11.58
C ASN A 89 -5.84 26.74 11.17
N GLY A 90 -5.57 26.19 9.98
CA GLY A 90 -4.21 26.05 9.44
C GLY A 90 -3.36 24.95 10.10
N LYS A 91 -3.93 24.13 10.99
CA LYS A 91 -3.24 23.00 11.62
C LYS A 91 -3.83 21.67 11.18
N GLN A 92 -2.96 20.79 10.70
CA GLN A 92 -3.34 19.41 10.39
C GLN A 92 -3.80 18.70 11.67
N GLN A 93 -4.90 17.97 11.58
CA GLN A 93 -5.47 17.23 12.70
C GLN A 93 -4.78 15.86 12.78
N ILE A 94 -3.77 15.76 13.64
CA ILE A 94 -2.97 14.54 13.82
C ILE A 94 -3.68 13.62 14.80
N ALA A 95 -4.02 12.40 14.36
CA ALA A 95 -4.59 11.35 15.21
C ALA A 95 -3.52 10.39 15.76
N SER A 96 -2.44 10.18 15.02
CA SER A 96 -1.27 9.43 15.47
C SER A 96 -0.01 10.13 14.98
N ALA A 97 0.96 10.29 15.88
CA ALA A 97 2.27 10.83 15.53
C ALA A 97 2.96 9.97 14.47
N TYR A 98 3.86 10.62 13.72
CA TYR A 98 4.67 9.95 12.71
C TYR A 98 5.79 9.14 13.35
N ALA A 99 5.94 7.89 12.94
CA ALA A 99 6.98 6.98 13.42
C ALA A 99 7.75 6.38 12.24
N LYS A 100 9.07 6.25 12.40
CA LYS A 100 9.95 5.61 11.41
C LYS A 100 10.01 4.11 11.67
N ASN A 101 10.06 3.32 10.61
CA ASN A 101 10.35 1.89 10.64
C ASN A 101 11.46 1.56 9.64
N ALA A 102 12.43 0.74 10.06
CA ALA A 102 13.57 0.36 9.23
C ALA A 102 13.30 -0.87 8.36
N ASN A 103 12.22 -1.61 8.61
CA ASN A 103 11.96 -2.89 7.94
C ASN A 103 10.77 -2.79 6.98
N ALA A 104 10.78 -3.58 5.91
CA ALA A 104 9.59 -3.87 5.11
C ALA A 104 8.74 -4.94 5.80
N GLY A 105 7.48 -5.08 5.38
CA GLY A 105 6.56 -6.09 5.90
C GLY A 105 5.26 -5.53 6.45
N THR A 106 4.59 -6.30 7.30
CA THR A 106 3.30 -5.95 7.90
C THR A 106 3.53 -5.34 9.27
N PHE A 107 2.98 -4.15 9.53
CA PHE A 107 3.14 -3.45 10.78
C PHE A 107 1.79 -3.00 11.31
N CYS A 108 1.56 -3.34 12.57
CA CYS A 108 0.44 -2.87 13.34
C CYS A 108 0.89 -1.75 14.28
N LEU A 109 0.20 -0.61 14.21
CA LEU A 109 0.50 0.58 14.99
C LEU A 109 -0.71 0.97 15.84
N PRO A 110 -0.52 1.33 17.11
CA PRO A 110 -1.61 1.75 17.97
C PRO A 110 -2.25 3.04 17.46
N LEU A 111 -3.57 3.15 17.63
CA LEU A 111 -4.37 4.30 17.26
C LEU A 111 -5.43 4.55 18.34
N ASP A 112 -5.07 5.38 19.32
CA ASP A 112 -6.00 5.86 20.34
C ASP A 112 -6.57 7.21 19.93
N LEU A 113 -7.75 7.19 19.33
CA LEU A 113 -8.39 8.40 18.82
C LEU A 113 -8.84 9.31 19.95
N ALA A 114 -9.27 8.77 21.10
CA ALA A 114 -9.64 9.57 22.26
C ALA A 114 -8.45 10.37 22.81
N ALA A 115 -7.24 9.80 22.75
CA ALA A 115 -6.01 10.46 23.18
C ALA A 115 -5.49 11.53 22.20
N SER A 116 -6.04 11.62 20.98
CA SER A 116 -5.57 12.56 19.95
C SER A 116 -5.81 14.03 20.30
N GLY A 117 -6.80 14.33 21.16
CA GLY A 117 -7.22 15.69 21.46
C GLY A 117 -7.91 16.42 20.29
N VAL A 118 -8.23 15.71 19.19
CA VAL A 118 -8.92 16.30 18.03
C VAL A 118 -10.39 16.54 18.35
N ALA A 119 -10.86 17.77 18.13
CA ALA A 119 -12.25 18.13 18.36
C ALA A 119 -13.21 17.35 17.44
N GLY A 120 -14.31 16.86 18.01
CA GLY A 120 -15.33 16.09 17.29
C GLY A 120 -15.09 14.58 17.27
N VAL A 121 -13.94 14.10 17.75
CA VAL A 121 -13.72 12.67 18.02
C VAL A 121 -14.50 12.29 19.27
N LYS A 122 -15.64 11.61 19.08
CA LYS A 122 -16.55 11.18 20.15
C LYS A 122 -17.39 9.99 19.69
N ASP A 123 -18.11 9.37 20.63
CA ASP A 123 -19.02 8.26 20.35
C ASP A 123 -20.08 8.65 19.30
N GLY A 124 -20.33 7.75 18.35
CA GLY A 124 -21.25 7.92 17.24
C GLY A 124 -20.76 8.83 16.11
N ALA A 125 -19.59 9.48 16.25
CA ALA A 125 -19.08 10.37 15.21
C ALA A 125 -18.62 9.58 13.98
N ASN A 126 -18.98 10.07 12.80
CA ASN A 126 -18.33 9.64 11.56
C ASN A 126 -17.04 10.43 11.36
N VAL A 127 -15.96 9.72 11.08
CA VAL A 127 -14.66 10.32 10.80
C VAL A 127 -14.03 9.63 9.59
N THR A 128 -13.05 10.28 8.98
CA THR A 128 -12.15 9.64 8.03
C THR A 128 -10.74 9.75 8.59
N ILE A 129 -10.04 8.64 8.69
CA ILE A 129 -8.58 8.65 8.92
C ILE A 129 -7.88 8.55 7.58
N GLN A 130 -6.78 9.28 7.42
CA GLN A 130 -5.86 9.15 6.30
C GLN A 130 -4.49 8.77 6.85
N ILE A 131 -4.01 7.60 6.43
CA ILE A 131 -2.64 7.19 6.70
C ILE A 131 -1.76 8.00 5.77
N VAL A 132 -0.77 8.66 6.34
CA VAL A 132 0.25 9.41 5.60
C VAL A 132 1.54 8.64 5.73
N TYR A 133 2.07 8.21 4.59
CA TYR A 133 3.25 7.37 4.49
C TYR A 133 4.31 8.06 3.63
N ALA A 134 5.59 7.92 3.99
CA ALA A 134 6.71 8.38 3.18
C ALA A 134 7.84 7.34 3.19
N GLY A 135 8.19 6.81 2.01
CA GLY A 135 9.20 5.76 1.83
C GLY A 135 10.36 6.13 0.90
N GLY A 136 10.45 7.40 0.49
CA GLY A 136 11.54 7.92 -0.37
C GLY A 136 11.13 8.30 -1.80
N ASP A 137 9.89 8.02 -2.18
CA ASP A 137 9.26 8.27 -3.50
C ASP A 137 8.17 9.35 -3.46
N GLY A 138 8.03 10.04 -2.33
CA GLY A 138 7.01 11.04 -2.08
C GLY A 138 6.15 10.68 -0.87
N ASN A 139 5.06 11.43 -0.69
CA ASN A 139 4.05 11.11 0.31
C ASN A 139 2.93 10.31 -0.36
N LEU A 140 2.51 9.24 0.30
CA LEU A 140 1.52 8.28 -0.14
C LEU A 140 0.36 8.23 0.86
N TYR A 141 -0.85 7.98 0.36
CA TYR A 141 -2.07 8.15 1.14
C TYR A 141 -3.09 7.04 0.88
N GLN A 142 -3.64 6.49 1.97
CA GLN A 142 -4.83 5.66 1.95
C GLN A 142 -5.76 6.08 3.09
N CYS A 143 -7.07 5.98 2.86
CA CYS A 143 -8.07 6.39 3.84
C CYS A 143 -8.89 5.21 4.31
N ALA A 144 -9.41 5.32 5.53
CA ALA A 144 -10.51 4.50 6.03
C ALA A 144 -11.60 5.42 6.60
N ASP A 145 -12.84 5.07 6.30
CA ASP A 145 -14.02 5.80 6.76
C ASP A 145 -14.64 5.06 7.94
N LEU A 146 -14.76 5.75 9.08
CA LEU A 146 -15.08 5.12 10.36
C LEU A 146 -16.34 5.73 10.97
N THR A 147 -17.03 4.91 11.76
CA THR A 147 -18.02 5.35 12.75
C THR A 147 -17.49 4.96 14.13
N LEU A 148 -17.28 5.95 14.99
CA LEU A 148 -16.63 5.74 16.29
C LEU A 148 -17.62 5.19 17.31
N SER A 149 -17.17 4.25 18.13
CA SER A 149 -17.96 3.74 19.25
C SER A 149 -17.09 3.47 20.48
N SER A 150 -17.55 3.95 21.63
CA SER A 150 -17.00 3.69 22.96
C SER A 150 -17.18 2.25 23.41
N ASN A 151 -18.18 1.55 22.88
CA ASN A 151 -18.54 0.18 23.28
C ASN A 151 -18.05 -0.87 22.27
N PHE A 152 -17.44 -0.45 21.17
CA PHE A 152 -16.91 -1.38 20.19
C PHE A 152 -15.56 -1.94 20.65
N THR A 153 -15.40 -3.25 20.51
CA THR A 153 -14.12 -3.94 20.69
C THR A 153 -13.76 -4.60 19.38
N ILE A 154 -12.52 -4.42 18.94
CA ILE A 154 -12.04 -5.05 17.71
C ILE A 154 -12.14 -6.58 17.86
N PRO A 155 -12.81 -7.29 16.93
CA PRO A 155 -12.94 -8.74 17.01
C PRO A 155 -11.59 -9.46 17.07
N ASN A 156 -11.49 -10.52 17.87
CA ASN A 156 -10.24 -11.26 18.09
C ASN A 156 -9.63 -11.89 16.82
N ASN A 157 -10.42 -12.07 15.76
CA ASN A 157 -9.92 -12.55 14.46
C ASN A 157 -9.21 -11.46 13.64
N VAL A 158 -9.31 -10.19 14.05
CA VAL A 158 -8.52 -9.09 13.51
C VAL A 158 -7.30 -8.93 14.41
N THR A 159 -6.21 -9.58 14.03
CA THR A 159 -4.99 -9.62 14.84
C THR A 159 -4.05 -8.46 14.48
N CYS A 160 -3.56 -7.79 15.52
CA CYS A 160 -2.48 -6.81 15.42
C CYS A 160 -1.13 -7.51 15.61
N HIS A 161 -0.38 -7.72 14.53
CA HIS A 161 0.94 -8.37 14.58
C HIS A 161 1.93 -7.70 13.62
N ASN A 162 3.20 -7.68 14.02
CA ASN A 162 4.31 -7.16 13.22
C ASN A 162 5.08 -8.31 12.58
N GLU A 163 5.26 -8.27 11.27
CA GLU A 163 5.98 -9.26 10.49
C GLU A 163 6.95 -8.54 9.55
N THR A 164 8.24 -8.82 9.68
CA THR A 164 9.26 -8.29 8.78
C THR A 164 9.39 -9.16 7.54
N ALA A 165 9.48 -8.54 6.37
CA ALA A 165 9.71 -9.21 5.09
C ALA A 165 11.04 -8.77 4.46
N GLU A 166 11.62 -9.63 3.61
CA GLU A 166 12.73 -9.20 2.77
C GLU A 166 12.26 -8.14 1.77
N ALA A 167 13.08 -7.11 1.56
CA ALA A 167 12.76 -6.03 0.65
C ALA A 167 12.76 -6.55 -0.79
N HIS A 168 11.60 -6.58 -1.45
CA HIS A 168 11.51 -6.95 -2.86
C HIS A 168 11.78 -5.74 -3.75
N HIS A 169 12.97 -5.69 -4.34
CA HIS A 169 13.29 -4.75 -5.40
C HIS A 169 12.64 -5.21 -6.73
N GLY A 170 11.41 -4.78 -6.98
CA GLY A 170 10.79 -4.81 -8.30
C GLY A 170 9.94 -6.05 -8.62
N GLY A 171 8.66 -5.80 -8.89
CA GLY A 171 7.74 -6.76 -9.49
C GLY A 171 6.31 -6.24 -9.41
N SER A 172 5.73 -5.79 -10.53
CA SER A 172 4.31 -5.49 -10.64
C SER A 172 3.51 -6.75 -10.28
N GLU A 173 2.85 -6.77 -9.13
CA GLU A 173 1.86 -7.79 -8.81
C GLU A 173 0.60 -7.56 -9.66
N THR A 174 0.54 -8.22 -10.83
CA THR A 174 -0.72 -8.40 -11.56
C THR A 174 -1.44 -9.61 -10.98
N SER A 175 -2.51 -9.36 -10.22
CA SER A 175 -3.42 -10.38 -9.71
C SER A 175 -4.25 -10.99 -10.85
N SER A 176 -3.79 -12.12 -11.40
CA SER A 176 -4.64 -13.00 -12.22
C SER A 176 -5.49 -13.86 -11.29
N GLY A 177 -6.78 -13.57 -11.20
CA GLY A 177 -7.74 -14.35 -10.43
C GLY A 177 -7.97 -15.73 -11.04
N ALA A 178 -7.68 -16.79 -10.29
CA ALA A 178 -8.13 -18.14 -10.60
C ALA A 178 -9.40 -18.45 -9.80
N SER A 179 -10.52 -18.65 -10.50
CA SER A 179 -11.74 -19.22 -9.92
C SER A 179 -11.57 -20.72 -9.69
N PRO A 180 -12.10 -21.30 -8.59
CA PRO A 180 -12.14 -22.74 -8.42
C PRO A 180 -13.48 -23.31 -8.89
N SER A 181 -13.44 -24.48 -9.54
CA SER A 181 -14.53 -25.46 -9.43
C SER A 181 -14.00 -26.89 -9.65
N PRO A 182 -14.52 -27.88 -8.91
CA PRO A 182 -13.92 -29.21 -8.79
C PRO A 182 -14.59 -30.22 -9.74
N THR A 183 -13.87 -31.27 -10.15
CA THR A 183 -14.43 -32.64 -10.27
C THR A 183 -13.36 -33.70 -10.52
N ASN A 184 -13.58 -34.84 -9.87
CA ASN A 184 -12.84 -36.10 -9.85
C ASN A 184 -12.38 -36.67 -11.21
N GLY A 185 -11.25 -37.39 -11.21
CA GLY A 185 -10.88 -38.29 -12.30
C GLY A 185 -9.50 -38.93 -12.07
N ALA A 186 -9.41 -40.25 -12.22
CA ALA A 186 -8.35 -41.11 -11.70
C ALA A 186 -7.00 -41.13 -12.47
N LEU A 187 -5.96 -41.49 -11.71
CA LEU A 187 -4.74 -42.28 -12.03
C LEU A 187 -4.34 -42.51 -13.51
N SER A 188 -3.14 -42.07 -13.89
CA SER A 188 -2.02 -42.98 -14.27
C SER A 188 -0.71 -42.21 -14.55
N PRO A 189 0.47 -42.78 -14.26
CA PRO A 189 1.77 -42.20 -14.57
C PRO A 189 2.37 -42.76 -15.88
N ALA A 190 3.16 -41.93 -16.56
CA ALA A 190 4.39 -42.25 -17.31
C ALA A 190 4.49 -41.43 -18.60
N HIS A 191 5.54 -40.62 -18.73
CA HIS A 191 6.71 -40.96 -19.57
C HIS A 191 7.72 -39.81 -19.48
N ALA A 192 8.96 -40.17 -19.17
CA ALA A 192 10.13 -39.33 -19.37
C ALA A 192 10.33 -39.03 -20.87
N ILE A 193 11.03 -37.94 -21.19
CA ILE A 193 12.28 -37.93 -21.98
C ILE A 193 12.75 -36.48 -22.11
N ALA A 194 14.07 -36.32 -21.96
CA ALA A 194 14.85 -35.11 -22.09
C ALA A 194 14.86 -34.52 -23.52
N GLY A 195 15.07 -33.21 -23.62
CA GLY A 195 15.36 -32.54 -24.89
C GLY A 195 16.09 -31.23 -24.66
N TYR A 196 17.42 -31.27 -24.75
CA TYR A 196 18.25 -30.10 -25.02
C TYR A 196 17.85 -29.49 -26.37
N SER A 197 17.92 -28.16 -26.53
CA SER A 197 17.97 -27.54 -27.85
C SER A 197 18.87 -26.30 -27.81
N ALA A 198 19.77 -26.32 -28.77
CA ALA A 198 20.92 -25.46 -28.92
C ALA A 198 20.61 -24.13 -29.60
N VAL A 199 21.53 -23.20 -29.37
CA VAL A 199 21.82 -21.99 -30.14
C VAL A 199 21.80 -22.25 -31.65
N LEU A 200 21.23 -21.33 -32.44
CA LEU A 200 21.67 -21.11 -33.82
C LEU A 200 21.44 -19.66 -34.27
N LEU A 201 22.43 -19.20 -35.02
CA LEU A 201 22.71 -17.86 -35.53
C LEU A 201 21.75 -17.39 -36.62
N GLY A 202 21.61 -16.06 -36.73
CA GLY A 202 21.11 -15.40 -37.93
C GLY A 202 21.83 -14.08 -38.19
N PHE A 203 22.89 -14.13 -39.01
CA PHE A 203 23.48 -12.95 -39.67
C PHE A 203 22.88 -12.82 -41.08
N VAL A 204 22.32 -11.67 -41.41
CA VAL A 204 22.24 -11.14 -42.78
C VAL A 204 22.47 -9.61 -42.70
N GLY A 205 23.62 -9.16 -43.23
CA GLY A 205 23.85 -7.74 -43.57
C GLY A 205 23.07 -7.35 -44.83
N VAL A 206 23.11 -6.12 -45.36
CA VAL A 206 24.27 -5.27 -45.63
C VAL A 206 23.72 -3.92 -46.15
N ALA A 207 24.44 -2.82 -45.83
CA ALA A 207 24.57 -1.55 -46.56
C ALA A 207 23.32 -0.66 -46.78
N ALA A 208 23.40 0.65 -46.98
CA ALA A 208 24.35 1.73 -46.75
C ALA A 208 23.64 2.98 -47.31
N LEU A 209 23.86 4.17 -46.76
CA LEU A 209 24.47 5.29 -47.50
C LEU A 209 24.47 6.56 -46.64
N LEU A 210 25.64 7.20 -46.64
CA LEU A 210 25.85 8.60 -46.30
C LEU A 210 25.21 9.50 -47.37
N VAL A 211 24.50 10.54 -46.90
CA VAL A 211 24.66 11.95 -47.32
C VAL A 211 24.59 12.78 -46.05
#